data_AF-A0A4Y2KMV2-F1
#
_entry.id   AF-A0A4Y2KMV2-F1
#
_cell.length_a   1.000
_cell.length_b   1.000
_cell.length_c   1.000
_cell.angle_alpha   90.00
_cell.angle_beta   90.00
_cell.angle_gamma   90.00
#
_symmetry.space_group_name_H-M   'P 1'
#
loop_
_entity.id
_entity.type
_entity.pdbx_description
1 polymer ?
#
loop_
_entity_poly.entity_id
_entity_poly.type
_entity_poly.pdbx_seq_one_letter_code
_entity_poly.pdbx_strand_id
1 'polypeptide(L)'
;MEGRHEGRADGSWLLELLRKISHVLNKLLRKKNSTRLAVLIDEFFELKFNPEEETIGIFCKRVDEKKTQVKEAGFEIPELLIALQLIRRLPAEYDHLVQTLYRLKDEEFNHREVEKELVSEAGRIQLKQKDLNLDYTENAYTVG
;
A
#
# COMPACT_ATOMS: atom_id res chain seq x y z
N MET A 1 10.59 -31.49 -17.96
CA MET A 1 9.29 -31.44 -17.25
C MET A 1 9.47 -30.42 -16.13
N GLU A 2 8.95 -29.23 -16.38
CA GLU A 2 9.04 -28.04 -15.52
C GLU A 2 8.40 -28.33 -14.15
N GLY A 3 9.18 -28.19 -13.08
CA GLY A 3 8.68 -28.31 -11.71
C GLY A 3 7.87 -27.08 -11.35
N ARG A 4 6.54 -27.25 -11.25
CA ARG A 4 5.62 -26.28 -10.67
C ARG A 4 6.06 -25.94 -9.24
N HIS A 5 6.54 -24.72 -9.03
CA HIS A 5 6.56 -24.12 -7.70
C HIS A 5 5.13 -23.72 -7.33
N GLU A 6 4.47 -24.64 -6.64
CA GLU A 6 3.18 -24.45 -6.01
C GLU A 6 3.35 -23.47 -4.84
N GLY A 7 2.68 -22.32 -4.96
CA GLY A 7 2.67 -21.26 -3.95
C GLY A 7 2.17 -21.79 -2.63
N ARG A 8 3.09 -21.91 -1.66
CA ARG A 8 2.77 -22.38 -0.32
C ARG A 8 2.35 -21.18 0.53
N ALA A 9 1.05 -21.05 0.73
CA ALA A 9 0.48 -20.23 1.79
C ALA A 9 0.61 -20.97 3.13
N ASP A 10 1.82 -21.05 3.68
CA ASP A 10 2.00 -21.36 5.10
C ASP A 10 2.28 -20.05 5.86
N GLY A 11 1.96 -20.02 7.15
CA GLY A 11 2.17 -18.84 8.01
C GLY A 11 3.64 -18.40 8.13
N SER A 12 4.56 -19.03 7.40
CA SER A 12 5.95 -18.63 7.25
C SER A 12 6.07 -17.19 6.74
N TRP A 13 5.19 -16.77 5.83
CA TRP A 13 5.22 -15.38 5.33
C TRP A 13 4.85 -14.35 6.41
N LEU A 14 3.88 -14.66 7.28
CA LEU A 14 3.53 -13.80 8.42
C LEU A 14 4.67 -13.72 9.44
N LEU A 15 5.32 -14.84 9.73
CA LEU A 15 6.48 -14.86 10.62
C LEU A 15 7.68 -14.11 10.02
N GLU A 16 7.90 -14.24 8.72
CA GLU A 16 8.95 -13.53 7.99
C GLU A 16 8.66 -12.02 7.92
N LEU A 17 7.41 -11.63 7.69
CA LEU A 17 6.95 -10.25 7.80
C LEU A 17 7.16 -9.69 9.22
N LEU A 18 6.74 -10.42 10.26
CA LEU A 18 6.94 -10.04 11.65
C LEU A 18 8.42 -9.95 12.02
N ARG A 19 9.26 -10.85 11.50
CA ARG A 19 10.72 -10.81 11.68
C ARG A 19 11.34 -9.59 11.02
N LYS A 20 10.94 -9.27 9.77
CA LYS A 20 11.38 -8.07 9.05
C LYS A 20 10.92 -6.80 9.80
N ILE A 21 9.67 -6.73 10.25
CA ILE A 21 9.14 -5.61 11.08
C ILE A 21 9.93 -5.46 12.38
N SER A 22 10.14 -6.56 13.12
CA SER A 22 10.88 -6.56 14.39
C SER A 22 12.34 -6.12 14.21
N HIS A 23 12.99 -6.56 13.13
CA HIS A 23 14.36 -6.14 12.81
C HIS A 23 14.45 -4.63 12.56
N VAL A 24 13.48 -4.07 11.82
CA VAL A 24 13.44 -2.63 11.52
C VAL A 24 13.15 -1.81 12.77
N LEU A 25 12.17 -2.24 13.58
CA LEU A 25 11.86 -1.61 14.87
C LEU A 25 13.08 -1.60 15.80
N ASN A 26 13.85 -2.70 15.88
CA ASN A 26 15.07 -2.74 16.68
C ASN A 26 16.17 -1.80 16.16
N LYS A 27 16.32 -1.66 14.83
CA LYS A 27 17.26 -0.71 14.22
C LYS A 27 16.84 0.74 14.48
N LEU A 28 15.54 1.03 14.42
CA LEU A 28 14.94 2.32 14.77
C LEU A 28 15.18 2.68 16.24
N LEU A 29 14.94 1.74 17.16
CA LEU A 29 15.17 1.93 18.60
C LEU A 29 16.64 2.17 18.95
N ARG A 30 17.59 1.59 18.20
CA ARG A 30 19.04 1.83 18.36
C ARG A 30 19.51 3.21 17.88
N LYS A 31 18.76 3.88 16.98
CA LYS A 31 19.07 5.25 16.53
C LYS A 31 18.50 6.33 17.45
N LYS A 32 17.93 5.97 18.61
CA LYS A 32 17.42 6.89 19.65
C LYS A 32 18.50 7.86 20.11
N ASN A 33 18.61 8.99 19.42
CA ASN A 33 19.09 10.26 19.96
C ASN A 33 18.47 11.47 19.24
N SER A 34 17.38 11.29 18.47
CA SER A 34 16.63 12.42 17.90
C SER A 34 15.13 12.22 18.07
N THR A 35 14.55 12.98 19.00
CA THR A 35 13.09 13.08 19.21
C THR A 35 12.36 13.40 17.90
N ARG A 36 13.00 14.19 17.02
CA ARG A 36 12.46 14.53 15.70
C ARG A 36 12.29 13.31 14.80
N LEU A 37 13.27 12.40 14.77
CA LEU A 37 13.17 11.18 13.96
C LEU A 37 12.07 10.25 14.46
N ALA A 38 11.89 10.13 15.78
CA ALA A 38 10.82 9.31 16.36
C ALA A 38 9.44 9.82 15.92
N VAL A 39 9.20 11.13 16.04
CA VAL A 39 7.94 11.77 15.60
C VAL A 39 7.68 11.52 14.12
N LEU A 40 8.68 11.71 13.24
CA LEU A 40 8.51 11.49 11.81
C LEU A 40 8.18 10.03 11.44
N ILE A 41 8.73 9.07 12.19
CA ILE A 41 8.43 7.65 12.02
C ILE A 41 7.01 7.33 12.50
N ASP A 42 6.59 7.87 13.64
CA ASP A 42 5.22 7.69 14.14
C ASP A 42 4.22 8.28 13.15
N GLU A 43 4.45 9.52 12.69
CA GLU A 43 3.65 10.19 11.66
C GLU A 43 3.58 9.38 10.36
N PHE A 44 4.67 8.75 9.92
CA PHE A 44 4.69 7.91 8.72
C PHE A 44 3.72 6.73 8.83
N PHE A 45 3.73 6.02 9.95
CA PHE A 45 2.85 4.86 10.16
C PHE A 45 1.41 5.23 10.55
N GLU A 46 1.19 6.49 10.95
CA GLU A 46 -0.14 7.06 11.20
C GLU A 46 -0.84 7.53 9.93
N LEU A 47 -0.13 7.69 8.81
CA LEU A 47 -0.75 7.98 7.51
C LEU A 47 -1.82 6.93 7.20
N LYS A 48 -2.98 7.41 6.76
CA LYS A 48 -4.11 6.58 6.35
C LYS A 48 -4.72 7.22 5.12
N PHE A 49 -5.07 6.37 4.17
CA PHE A 49 -5.86 6.80 3.03
C PHE A 49 -7.28 7.13 3.50
N ASN A 50 -7.77 8.31 3.11
CA ASN A 50 -9.16 8.70 3.30
C ASN A 50 -9.86 8.90 1.94
N PRO A 51 -10.70 7.96 1.47
CA PRO A 51 -11.35 8.06 0.17
C PRO A 51 -12.33 9.23 0.06
N GLU A 52 -12.78 9.83 1.17
CA GLU A 52 -13.65 11.01 1.17
C GLU A 52 -12.87 12.32 0.96
N GLU A 53 -11.58 12.35 1.31
CA GLU A 53 -10.76 13.56 1.30
C GLU A 53 -9.69 13.56 0.21
N GLU A 54 -9.23 12.39 -0.24
CA GLU A 54 -8.10 12.30 -1.17
C GLU A 54 -8.25 11.16 -2.19
N THR A 55 -7.48 11.25 -3.27
CA THR A 55 -7.33 10.16 -4.24
C THR A 55 -6.15 9.28 -3.85
N ILE A 56 -6.11 8.04 -4.35
CA ILE A 56 -4.95 7.14 -4.17
C ILE A 56 -3.64 7.81 -4.58
N GLY A 57 -3.62 8.55 -5.70
CA GLY A 57 -2.40 9.26 -6.14
C GLY A 57 -1.93 10.33 -5.14
N ILE A 58 -2.86 11.04 -4.50
CA ILE A 58 -2.54 12.02 -3.45
C ILE A 58 -1.99 11.31 -2.21
N PHE A 59 -2.60 10.18 -1.81
CA PHE A 59 -2.12 9.38 -0.69
C PHE A 59 -0.70 8.83 -0.94
N CYS A 60 -0.43 8.25 -2.12
CA CYS A 60 0.90 7.78 -2.50
C CYS A 60 1.94 8.90 -2.39
N LYS A 61 1.61 10.09 -2.90
CA LYS A 61 2.47 11.27 -2.79
C LYS A 61 2.78 11.65 -1.34
N ARG A 62 1.78 11.66 -0.45
CA ARG A 62 2.00 11.95 0.99
C ARG A 62 2.92 10.93 1.65
N VAL A 63 2.80 9.65 1.30
CA VAL A 63 3.70 8.59 1.79
C VAL A 63 5.13 8.83 1.30
N ASP A 64 5.32 9.19 0.03
CA ASP A 64 6.64 9.49 -0.52
C ASP A 64 7.29 10.76 0.09
N GLU A 65 6.49 11.82 0.27
CA GLU A 65 6.93 13.05 0.94
C GLU A 65 7.38 12.76 2.38
N LYS A 66 6.61 11.96 3.14
CA LYS A 66 6.97 11.60 4.51
C LYS A 66 8.18 10.67 4.57
N LYS A 67 8.29 9.70 3.66
CA LYS A 67 9.51 8.86 3.48
C LYS A 67 10.74 9.73 3.26
N THR A 68 10.64 10.76 2.44
CA THR A 68 11.73 11.70 2.16
C THR A 68 12.13 12.47 3.41
N GLN A 69 11.17 12.99 4.18
CA GLN A 69 11.44 13.67 5.46
C GLN A 69 12.17 12.77 6.47
N VAL A 70 11.77 11.50 6.55
CA VAL A 70 12.42 10.51 7.43
C VAL A 70 13.86 10.23 6.96
N LYS A 71 14.09 10.15 5.64
CA LYS A 71 15.43 10.02 5.04
C LYS A 71 16.33 11.22 5.36
N GLU A 72 15.82 12.43 5.23
CA GLU A 72 16.52 13.67 5.60
C GLU A 72 16.83 13.75 7.10
N ALA A 73 16.01 13.13 7.95
CA ALA A 73 16.28 12.97 9.37
C ALA A 73 17.32 11.87 9.70
N GLY A 74 17.91 11.22 8.68
CA GLY A 74 19.01 10.26 8.82
C GLY A 74 18.56 8.81 8.92
N PHE A 75 17.33 8.47 8.54
CA PHE A 75 16.85 7.10 8.49
C PHE A 75 16.18 6.78 7.17
N GLU A 76 16.64 5.74 6.48
CA GLU A 76 15.97 5.25 5.28
C GLU A 76 14.95 4.17 5.66
N ILE A 77 13.67 4.44 5.37
CA ILE A 77 12.61 3.46 5.58
C ILE A 77 12.82 2.31 4.58
N PRO A 78 12.83 1.05 5.04
CA PRO A 78 12.92 -0.08 4.14
C PRO A 78 11.77 -0.13 3.14
N GLU A 79 12.09 -0.50 1.90
CA GLU A 79 11.15 -0.64 0.78
C GLU A 79 9.90 -1.44 1.14
N LEU A 80 10.07 -2.56 1.82
CA LEU A 80 8.98 -3.39 2.31
C LEU A 80 7.99 -2.60 3.18
N LEU A 81 8.48 -1.75 4.09
CA LEU A 81 7.59 -1.00 4.99
C LEU A 81 6.87 0.13 4.26
N ILE A 82 7.49 0.72 3.23
CA ILE A 82 6.85 1.72 2.39
C ILE A 82 5.72 1.08 1.59
N ALA A 83 6.01 -0.04 0.93
CA ALA A 83 5.03 -0.81 0.17
C ALA A 83 3.86 -1.27 1.05
N LEU A 84 4.14 -1.75 2.27
CA LEU A 84 3.10 -2.11 3.24
C LEU A 84 2.27 -0.91 3.70
N GLN A 85 2.89 0.26 3.89
CA GLN A 85 2.17 1.48 4.28
C GLN A 85 1.16 1.90 3.21
N LEU A 86 1.49 1.74 1.93
CA LEU A 86 0.62 2.07 0.80
C LEU A 86 -0.62 1.16 0.73
N ILE A 87 -0.50 -0.12 1.08
CA ILE A 87 -1.62 -1.09 0.99
C ILE A 87 -2.37 -1.29 2.31
N ARG A 88 -1.89 -0.67 3.39
CA ARG A 88 -2.46 -0.85 4.72
C ARG A 88 -3.77 -0.07 4.84
N ARG A 89 -4.84 -0.77 5.22
CA ARG A 89 -6.17 -0.20 5.51
C ARG A 89 -6.80 0.53 4.32
N LEU A 90 -6.57 0.01 3.12
CA LEU A 90 -7.34 0.44 1.95
C LEU A 90 -8.81 -0.03 2.05
N PRO A 91 -9.73 0.64 1.35
CA PRO A 91 -11.11 0.18 1.19
C PRO A 91 -11.17 -1.23 0.60
N ALA A 92 -12.24 -1.96 0.93
CA ALA A 92 -12.44 -3.36 0.50
C ALA A 92 -12.43 -3.55 -1.03
N GLU A 93 -12.70 -2.50 -1.79
CA GLU A 93 -12.63 -2.52 -3.27
C GLU A 93 -11.22 -2.86 -3.79
N TYR A 94 -10.18 -2.64 -2.97
CA TYR A 94 -8.78 -2.96 -3.27
C TYR A 94 -8.36 -4.35 -2.79
N ASP A 95 -9.20 -5.12 -2.08
CA ASP A 95 -8.81 -6.39 -1.43
C ASP A 95 -8.20 -7.38 -2.42
N HIS A 96 -8.78 -7.51 -3.62
CA HIS A 96 -8.25 -8.41 -4.64
C HIS A 96 -6.84 -8.00 -5.10
N LEU A 97 -6.61 -6.70 -5.29
CA LEU A 97 -5.28 -6.18 -5.63
C LEU A 97 -4.30 -6.49 -4.48
N VAL A 98 -4.66 -6.19 -3.24
CA VAL A 98 -3.82 -6.46 -2.07
C VAL A 98 -3.43 -7.93 -1.99
N GLN A 99 -4.37 -8.86 -2.22
CA GLN A 99 -4.09 -10.30 -2.26
C GLN A 99 -3.14 -10.68 -3.41
N THR A 100 -3.23 -10.00 -4.55
CA THR A 100 -2.33 -10.23 -5.69
C THR A 100 -0.92 -9.72 -5.39
N LEU A 101 -0.82 -8.53 -4.79
CA LEU A 101 0.46 -7.93 -4.39
C LEU A 101 1.20 -8.79 -3.37
N TYR A 102 0.49 -9.45 -2.44
CA TYR A 102 1.12 -10.37 -1.49
C TYR A 102 1.67 -11.67 -2.11
N ARG A 103 1.35 -11.97 -3.37
CA ARG A 103 1.89 -13.12 -4.10
C ARG A 103 3.12 -12.77 -4.94
N LEU A 104 3.48 -11.49 -5.01
CA LEU A 104 4.70 -11.05 -5.67
C LEU A 104 5.91 -11.63 -4.95
N LYS A 105 7.00 -11.82 -5.69
CA LYS A 105 8.28 -12.18 -5.08
C LYS A 105 8.81 -11.02 -4.25
N ASP A 106 9.70 -11.33 -3.31
CA ASP A 106 10.31 -10.33 -2.43
C ASP A 106 11.00 -9.19 -3.21
N GLU A 107 11.57 -9.47 -4.38
CA GLU A 107 12.24 -8.47 -5.23
C GLU A 107 11.25 -7.58 -6.01
N GLU A 108 10.05 -8.09 -6.26
CA GLU A 108 8.98 -7.41 -7.01
C GLU A 108 8.12 -6.55 -6.09
N PHE A 109 8.02 -6.90 -4.80
CA PHE A 109 7.28 -6.16 -3.79
C PHE A 109 8.07 -4.93 -3.28
N ASN A 110 8.04 -3.85 -4.06
CA ASN A 110 8.68 -2.56 -3.73
C ASN A 110 7.70 -1.39 -3.89
N HIS A 111 8.05 -0.22 -3.35
CA HIS A 111 7.11 0.92 -3.30
C HIS A 111 6.60 1.35 -4.68
N ARG A 112 7.47 1.32 -5.69
CA ARG A 112 7.16 1.85 -7.03
C ARG A 112 6.16 0.97 -7.75
N GLU A 113 6.35 -0.35 -7.70
CA GLU A 113 5.39 -1.26 -8.32
C GLU A 113 4.06 -1.27 -7.58
N VAL A 114 4.07 -1.22 -6.25
CA VAL A 114 2.84 -1.10 -5.46
C VAL A 114 2.07 0.17 -5.78
N GLU A 115 2.73 1.33 -5.84
CA GLU A 115 2.11 2.60 -6.21
C GLU A 115 1.49 2.54 -7.61
N LYS A 116 2.22 2.00 -8.59
CA LYS A 116 1.75 1.87 -9.97
C LYS A 116 0.49 1.01 -10.05
N GLU A 117 0.47 -0.14 -9.38
CA GLU A 117 -0.70 -1.03 -9.38
C GLU A 117 -1.89 -0.38 -8.65
N LEU A 118 -1.66 0.35 -7.56
CA LEU A 118 -2.70 1.10 -6.85
C LEU A 118 -3.35 2.18 -7.72
N VAL A 119 -2.54 2.95 -8.46
CA VAL A 119 -3.04 3.98 -9.37
C VAL A 119 -3.81 3.37 -10.53
N SER A 120 -3.34 2.25 -11.08
CA SER A 120 -4.04 1.52 -12.14
C SER A 120 -5.40 1.00 -11.66
N GLU A 121 -5.44 0.40 -10.47
CA GLU A 121 -6.66 -0.15 -9.88
C GLU A 121 -7.65 0.95 -9.53
N ALA A 122 -7.19 2.10 -9.03
CA ALA A 122 -8.05 3.27 -8.81
C ALA A 122 -8.73 3.72 -10.13
N GLY A 123 -7.99 3.73 -11.24
CA GLY A 123 -8.56 4.02 -12.56
C GLY A 123 -9.60 2.99 -12.99
N ARG A 124 -9.35 1.70 -12.74
CA ARG A 124 -10.28 0.61 -13.04
C ARG A 124 -11.58 0.72 -12.21
N ILE A 125 -11.46 1.02 -10.92
CA ILE A 125 -12.61 1.19 -10.02
C ILE A 125 -13.47 2.37 -10.48
N GLN A 126 -12.86 3.51 -10.79
CA GLN A 126 -13.58 4.69 -11.28
C GLN A 126 -14.32 4.41 -12.60
N LEU A 127 -13.70 3.67 -13.53
CA LEU A 127 -14.35 3.30 -14.78
C LEU A 127 -15.55 2.39 -14.53
N LYS A 128 -15.39 1.35 -13.69
CA LYS A 128 -16.47 0.43 -13.33
C LYS A 128 -17.66 1.16 -12.67
N GLN A 129 -17.39 2.15 -11.81
CA GLN A 129 -18.43 2.95 -11.17
C GLN A 129 -19.18 3.83 -12.19
N LYS A 130 -18.48 4.39 -13.19
CA LYS A 130 -19.13 5.16 -14.27
C LYS A 130 -20.06 4.27 -15.10
N ASP A 131 -19.61 3.09 -15.50
CA ASP A 131 -20.41 2.16 -16.29
C ASP A 131 -21.68 1.73 -15.54
N LEU A 132 -21.57 1.42 -14.24
CA LEU A 132 -22.73 1.10 -13.40
C LEU A 132 -23.69 2.29 -13.28
N ASN A 133 -23.20 3.52 -13.14
CA ASN A 133 -24.03 4.71 -13.03
C ASN A 133 -24.74 5.06 -14.35
N LEU A 134 -24.14 4.76 -15.51
CA LEU A 134 -24.77 4.94 -16.82
C LEU A 134 -25.96 3.98 -17.01
N ASP A 135 -25.84 2.73 -16.53
CA ASP A 135 -26.87 1.69 -16.62
C ASP A 135 -28.15 2.04 -15.82
N TYR A 136 -28.03 2.83 -14.74
CA TYR A 136 -29.20 3.35 -14.00
C TYR A 136 -29.88 4.54 -14.68
N THR A 137 -29.20 5.26 -15.57
CA THR A 137 -29.76 6.45 -16.25
C THR A 137 -30.45 6.13 -17.59
N GLU A 138 -30.07 5.06 -18.29
CA GLU A 138 -30.76 4.63 -19.52
C GLU A 138 -32.16 4.04 -19.26
N ASN A 139 -32.41 3.52 -18.06
CA ASN A 139 -33.71 2.95 -17.69
C ASN A 139 -34.79 4.00 -17.32
N ALA A 140 -34.50 5.31 -17.43
CA ALA A 140 -35.42 6.38 -17.03
C ALA A 140 -36.34 6.92 -18.16
N TYR A 141 -36.21 6.47 -19.41
CA TYR A 141 -36.96 7.04 -20.55
C TYR A 141 -37.70 6.06 -21.46
N THR A 142 -38.14 4.90 -20.96
CA THR A 142 -39.16 4.11 -21.69
C THR A 142 -40.36 3.79 -20.80
N VAL A 143 -41.40 4.62 -20.95
CA VAL A 143 -42.84 4.31 -21.03
C VAL A 143 -43.62 5.53 -20.53
N GLY A 144 -44.36 6.14 -21.46
CA GLY A 144 -45.29 7.27 -21.23
C GLY A 144 -45.81 7.79 -22.55
#